data_AF-A0A251T085-F1
#
_entry.id   AF-A0A251T085-F1
#
_cell.length_a   1.000
_cell.length_b   1.000
_cell.length_c   1.000
_cell.angle_alpha   90.00
_cell.angle_beta   90.00
_cell.angle_gamma   90.00
#
_symmetry.space_group_name_H-M   'P 1'
#
loop_
_entity.id
_entity.type
_entity.pdbx_description
1 polymer ?
#
loop_
_entity_poly.entity_id
_entity_poly.type
_entity_poly.pdbx_seq_one_letter_code
_entity_poly.pdbx_strand_id
1 'polypeptide(L)' 'MFLGTNRIFFSVGLQHLTSLQHLVLWGCPKMKHLPDLLLPSLLSLTIDECRKLEGRCSRRGSYWSRISHIPRIRINGE' A
#
# COMPACT_ATOMS: atom_id res chain seq x y z
N MET A 1 7.20 21.28 -22.70
CA MET A 1 5.96 20.50 -22.59
C MET A 1 6.30 19.02 -22.63
N PHE A 2 6.57 18.38 -21.48
CA PHE A 2 6.57 16.92 -21.38
C PHE A 2 5.95 16.56 -20.04
N LEU A 3 4.73 16.04 -20.11
CA LEU A 3 3.94 15.52 -19.00
C LEU A 3 4.48 14.12 -18.66
N GLY A 4 5.29 14.01 -17.61
CA GLY A 4 5.77 12.72 -17.12
C GLY A 4 5.14 12.42 -15.78
N THR A 5 3.93 11.87 -15.78
CA THR A 5 3.36 11.31 -14.55
C THR A 5 4.28 10.20 -14.06
N ASN A 6 4.91 10.42 -12.89
CA ASN A 6 5.69 9.42 -12.15
C ASN A 6 4.77 8.33 -11.57
N ARG A 7 3.85 7.80 -12.40
CA ARG A 7 2.93 6.71 -12.06
C ARG A 7 3.42 5.36 -12.58
N ILE A 8 4.42 5.35 -13.47
CA ILE A 8 4.94 4.15 -14.13
C ILE A 8 6.16 3.54 -13.39
N PHE A 9 7.00 4.37 -12.74
CA PHE A 9 8.26 3.87 -12.14
C PHE A 9 8.08 3.02 -10.87
N PHE A 10 6.95 3.13 -10.16
CA PHE A 10 6.66 2.31 -8.98
C PHE A 10 5.99 0.97 -9.32
N SER A 11 5.49 0.80 -10.56
CA SER A 11 4.69 -0.36 -10.94
C SER A 11 5.55 -1.54 -11.39
N VAL A 12 6.57 -1.33 -12.23
CA VAL A 12 7.29 -2.44 -12.90
C VAL A 12 8.08 -3.33 -11.91
N GLY A 13 8.60 -2.79 -10.81
CA GLY A 13 9.38 -3.55 -9.83
C GLY A 13 8.56 -4.38 -8.83
N LEU A 14 7.27 -4.08 -8.67
CA LEU A 14 6.41 -4.72 -7.65
C LEU A 14 5.47 -5.77 -8.25
N GLN A 15 5.28 -5.79 -9.58
CA GLN A 15 4.42 -6.77 -10.27
C GLN A 15 4.92 -8.22 -10.14
N HIS A 16 6.22 -8.42 -9.90
CA HIS A 16 6.83 -9.75 -9.73
C HIS A 16 6.90 -10.20 -8.27
N LEU A 17 6.46 -9.39 -7.31
CA LEU A 17 6.46 -9.74 -5.89
C LEU A 17 5.20 -10.53 -5.50
N THR A 18 4.84 -11.53 -6.30
CA THR A 18 3.72 -12.44 -6.02
C THR A 18 3.91 -13.26 -4.75
N SER A 19 5.14 -13.30 -4.21
CA SER A 19 5.49 -13.96 -2.95
C SER A 19 5.50 -13.02 -1.74
N LEU A 20 5.13 -11.75 -1.88
CA LEU A 20 5.17 -10.80 -0.77
C LEU A 20 4.06 -11.07 0.25
N GLN A 21 4.44 -11.63 1.39
CA GLN A 21 3.51 -11.95 2.47
C GLN A 21 3.45 -10.84 3.55
N HIS A 22 4.53 -10.08 3.72
CA HIS A 22 4.64 -9.06 4.76
C HIS A 22 5.09 -7.74 4.13
N LEU A 23 4.29 -6.69 4.31
CA LEU A 23 4.61 -5.34 3.87
C LEU A 23 4.56 -4.38 5.04
N VAL A 24 5.65 -3.65 5.24
CA VAL A 24 5.74 -2.58 6.23
C VAL A 24 6.09 -1.28 5.51
N LEU A 25 5.26 -0.27 5.70
CA LEU A 25 5.45 1.08 5.18
C LEU A 25 5.61 2.01 6.37
N TRP A 26 6.81 2.57 6.54
CA TRP A 26 7.13 3.52 7.61
C TRP A 26 7.55 4.86 7.00
N GLY A 27 6.99 5.97 7.50
CA GLY A 27 7.50 7.31 7.20
C GLY A 27 7.51 7.67 5.70
N CYS A 28 6.48 7.26 4.96
CA CYS A 28 6.39 7.46 3.50
C CYS A 28 5.41 8.59 3.11
N PRO A 29 5.78 9.88 3.25
CA PRO A 29 4.87 11.03 3.05
C PRO A 29 4.48 11.30 1.58
N LYS A 30 5.23 10.73 0.64
CA LYS A 30 4.99 10.84 -0.81
C LYS A 30 4.14 9.69 -1.37
N MET A 31 4.00 8.58 -0.63
CA MET A 31 3.26 7.42 -1.09
C MET A 31 1.76 7.68 -1.01
N LYS A 32 1.08 7.60 -2.15
CA LYS A 32 -0.35 7.92 -2.27
C LYS A 32 -1.23 6.69 -2.51
N HIS A 33 -0.62 5.61 -2.97
CA HIS A 33 -1.30 4.43 -3.48
C HIS A 33 -0.52 3.18 -3.07
N LEU A 34 -1.23 2.14 -2.64
CA LEU A 34 -0.67 0.80 -2.59
C LEU A 34 -0.70 0.20 -4.02
N PRO A 35 0.28 -0.63 -4.40
CA PRO A 35 0.23 -1.34 -5.66
C PRO A 35 -0.84 -2.44 -5.57
N ASP A 36 -1.83 -2.39 -6.46
CA ASP A 36 -2.95 -3.33 -6.46
C ASP A 36 -2.52 -4.78 -6.71
N LEU A 37 -1.38 -4.98 -7.36
CA LEU A 37 -0.83 -6.31 -7.64
C LEU A 37 -0.19 -7.00 -6.42
N LEU A 38 0.14 -6.28 -5.36
CA LEU A 38 0.79 -6.85 -4.17
C LEU A 38 -0.19 -7.45 -3.17
N LEU A 39 -1.48 -7.17 -3.33
CA LEU A 39 -2.50 -7.41 -2.32
C LEU A 39 -2.94 -8.87 -2.15
N PRO A 40 -3.04 -9.73 -3.18
CA PRO A 40 -3.69 -11.03 -3.02
C PRO A 40 -2.88 -12.03 -2.17
N SER A 41 -1.55 -11.91 -2.13
CA SER A 41 -0.68 -12.84 -1.37
C SER A 41 -0.30 -12.33 0.02
N LEU A 42 -0.78 -11.15 0.41
CA LEU A 42 -0.32 -10.47 1.62
C LEU A 42 -1.00 -11.05 2.87
N LEU A 43 -0.19 -11.45 3.84
CA LEU A 43 -0.63 -11.95 5.15
C LEU A 43 -0.60 -10.85 6.21
N SER A 44 0.30 -9.87 6.05
CA SER A 44 0.51 -8.80 7.02
C SER A 44 0.81 -7.47 6.34
N LEU A 45 0.02 -6.45 6.68
CA LEU A 45 0.22 -5.07 6.25
C LEU A 45 0.41 -4.18 7.48
N THR A 46 1.50 -3.42 7.50
CA THR A 46 1.74 -2.40 8.51
C THR A 46 2.00 -1.07 7.82
N ILE A 47 1.25 -0.04 8.20
CA ILE A 47 1.38 1.32 7.68
C ILE A 47 1.52 2.25 8.88
N ASP A 48 2.65 2.94 8.96
CA ASP A 48 2.93 3.89 10.03
C ASP A 48 3.64 5.14 9.50
N GLU A 49 3.41 6.28 10.15
CA GLU A 49 3.86 7.61 9.74
C GLU A 49 3.62 7.93 8.25
N CYS A 50 2.56 7.38 7.65
CA CYS A 50 2.20 7.50 6.24
C CYS A 50 0.85 8.23 6.09
N ARG A 51 0.76 9.48 6.56
CA ARG A 51 -0.48 10.28 6.64
C ARG A 51 -1.44 10.18 5.45
N LYS A 52 -0.92 10.17 4.21
CA LYS A 52 -1.75 10.10 2.99
C LYS A 52 -2.33 8.71 2.71
N LEU A 53 -1.63 7.68 3.17
CA LEU A 53 -1.97 6.28 2.96
C LEU A 53 -2.84 5.76 4.11
N GLU A 54 -2.53 6.13 5.35
CA GLU A 54 -3.31 5.79 6.55
C GLU A 54 -4.79 6.12 6.39
N GLY A 55 -5.14 7.33 5.97
CA GLY A 55 -6.54 7.71 5.76
C GLY A 55 -7.23 6.87 4.69
N ARG A 56 -6.50 6.48 3.64
CA ARG A 56 -7.03 5.65 2.53
C ARG A 56 -7.16 4.18 2.91
N CYS A 57 -6.27 3.68 3.78
CA CYS A 57 -6.24 2.30 4.24
C CYS A 57 -7.06 2.10 5.52
N SER A 58 -7.53 3.15 6.19
CA SER A 58 -8.43 3.04 7.34
C SER A 58 -9.72 2.26 7.00
N ARG A 59 -10.47 1.77 8.00
CA ARG A 59 -11.74 1.00 7.80
C ARG A 59 -12.78 1.69 6.91
N ARG A 60 -12.74 3.02 6.81
CA ARG A 60 -13.63 3.84 5.95
C ARG A 60 -12.93 4.38 4.70
N GLY A 61 -11.65 4.08 4.56
CA GLY A 61 -10.82 4.53 3.46
C GLY A 61 -11.10 3.76 2.17
N SER A 62 -10.80 4.39 1.03
CA SER A 62 -11.09 3.83 -0.29
C SER A 62 -10.30 2.55 -0.63
N TYR A 63 -9.20 2.27 0.08
CA TYR A 63 -8.40 1.07 -0.09
C TYR A 63 -8.83 -0.09 0.83
N TRP A 64 -9.72 0.15 1.81
CA TRP A 64 -10.10 -0.88 2.77
C TRP A 64 -10.61 -2.16 2.11
N SER A 65 -11.49 -2.03 1.11
CA SER A 65 -12.04 -3.18 0.37
C SER A 65 -10.97 -4.03 -0.33
N ARG A 66 -9.79 -3.44 -0.61
CA ARG A 66 -8.68 -4.12 -1.27
C ARG A 66 -7.70 -4.75 -0.29
N ILE A 67 -7.73 -4.35 0.98
CA ILE A 67 -6.81 -4.87 2.01
C ILE A 67 -7.55 -5.65 3.10
N SER A 68 -8.89 -5.59 3.14
CA SER A 68 -9.71 -6.21 4.18
C SER A 68 -9.63 -7.73 4.23
N HIS A 69 -9.15 -8.37 3.15
CA HIS A 69 -8.90 -9.80 3.11
C HIS A 69 -7.57 -10.19 3.79
N ILE A 70 -6.70 -9.23 4.08
CA ILE A 70 -5.40 -9.46 4.71
C ILE A 70 -5.64 -9.82 6.20
N PRO A 71 -5.12 -10.96 6.69
CA PRO A 71 -5.34 -11.40 8.07
C PRO A 71 -4.83 -10.46 9.15
N ARG A 72 -3.69 -9.79 8.91
CA ARG A 72 -3.06 -8.87 9.87
C ARG A 72 -2.89 -7.50 9.25
N ILE A 73 -3.65 -6.52 9.74
CA ILE A 73 -3.57 -5.13 9.28
C ILE A 73 -3.29 -4.25 10.49
N ARG A 74 -2.21 -3.47 10.43
CA ARG A 74 -1.83 -2.48 11.43
C ARG A 74 -1.68 -1.13 10.76
N ILE A 75 -2.40 -0.13 11.25
CA ILE A 75 -2.37 1.23 10.71
C ILE A 75 -2.15 2.17 11.89
N ASN A 76 -1.16 3.05 11.81
CA ASN A 76 -0.84 4.01 12.89
C ASN A 76 -0.48 3.33 14.22
N GLY A 77 0.26 2.22 14.18
CA GLY A 77 0.74 1.52 15.37
C GLY A 77 -0.30 0.70 16.16
N GLU A 78 -1.57 0.69 15.78
CA GLU A 78 -2.63 -0.10 16.45
C GLU A 78 -2.60 -1.61 16.11
#